data_AF-W5JP93-F1
#
_entry.id   AF-W5JP93-F1
#
_cell.length_a   1.000
_cell.length_b   1.000
_cell.length_c   1.000
_cell.angle_alpha   90.00
_cell.angle_beta   90.00
_cell.angle_gamma   90.00
#
_symmetry.space_group_name_H-M   'P 1'
#
loop_
_entity.id
_entity.type
_entity.pdbx_description
1 polymer ?
#
loop_
_entity_poly.entity_id
_entity_poly.type
_entity_poly.pdbx_seq_one_letter_code
_entity_poly.pdbx_strand_id
1 'polypeptide(L)'
;MAKLVVIVCAIVLLATVEHRVEATVVRLLTDFIQNNVAGIPLIHKTEEYDFDPEISKKRRELYYELHGYRGEKVIERLGLGIDGKHHERAEHQRQRDEGHLQGLNYFQP
;
A
#
# COMPACT_ATOMS: atom_id res chain seq x y z
N MET A 1 -49.55 -22.13 29.18
CA MET A 1 -48.32 -21.37 29.51
C MET A 1 -47.07 -22.12 29.08
N ALA A 2 -46.65 -23.21 29.76
CA ALA A 2 -45.41 -23.93 29.44
C ALA A 2 -45.31 -24.44 27.98
N LYS A 3 -46.38 -25.04 27.43
CA LYS A 3 -46.40 -25.53 26.04
C LYS A 3 -46.22 -24.42 25.00
N LEU A 4 -46.77 -23.23 25.26
CA LEU A 4 -46.68 -22.06 24.37
C LEU A 4 -45.24 -21.49 24.38
N VAL A 5 -44.62 -21.44 25.55
CA VAL A 5 -43.22 -21.01 25.72
C VAL A 5 -42.27 -21.93 24.96
N VAL A 6 -42.47 -23.25 25.05
CA VAL A 6 -41.66 -24.23 24.33
C VAL A 6 -41.80 -24.08 22.81
N ILE A 7 -43.01 -23.86 22.31
CA ILE A 7 -43.26 -23.65 20.88
C ILE A 7 -42.59 -22.35 20.39
N VAL A 8 -42.69 -21.26 21.15
CA VAL A 8 -42.02 -19.99 20.81
C VAL A 8 -40.50 -20.14 20.83
N CYS A 9 -39.92 -20.82 21.82
CA CYS A 9 -38.48 -21.11 21.85
C CYS A 9 -38.05 -21.97 20.66
N ALA A 10 -38.84 -22.97 20.25
CA ALA A 10 -38.52 -23.80 19.10
C ALA A 10 -38.53 -23.00 17.79
N ILE A 11 -39.50 -22.09 17.61
CA ILE A 11 -39.58 -21.21 16.43
C ILE A 11 -38.38 -20.25 16.37
N VAL A 12 -38.00 -19.65 17.51
CA VAL A 12 -36.83 -18.76 17.60
C VAL A 12 -35.54 -19.52 17.30
N LEU A 13 -35.39 -20.75 17.79
CA LEU A 13 -34.23 -21.59 17.50
C LEU A 13 -34.14 -21.94 16.00
N LEU A 14 -35.25 -22.32 15.37
CA LEU A 14 -35.27 -22.64 13.94
C LEU A 14 -34.95 -21.40 13.07
N ALA A 15 -35.51 -20.24 13.40
CA ALA A 15 -35.25 -19.00 12.66
C ALA A 15 -33.79 -18.51 12.77
N THR A 16 -33.09 -18.83 13.86
CA THR A 16 -31.66 -18.47 14.03
C THR A 16 -30.69 -19.43 13.34
N VAL A 17 -31.13 -20.65 12.99
CA VAL A 17 -30.31 -21.65 12.29
C VAL A 17 -30.16 -21.30 10.81
N GLU A 18 -31.22 -20.90 10.12
CA GLU A 18 -31.19 -20.57 8.68
C GLU A 18 -30.17 -19.48 8.35
N HIS A 19 -30.11 -18.40 9.15
CA HIS A 19 -29.18 -17.29 8.94
C HIS A 19 -27.70 -17.67 9.12
N ARG A 20 -27.39 -18.72 9.90
CA ARG A 20 -26.01 -19.19 10.09
C ARG A 20 -25.53 -20.09 8.95
N VAL A 21 -26.44 -20.82 8.30
CA VAL A 21 -26.10 -21.73 7.20
C VAL A 21 -25.66 -20.94 5.98
N GLU A 22 -26.38 -19.88 5.61
CA GLU A 22 -26.02 -19.02 4.48
C GLU A 22 -24.63 -18.39 4.65
N ALA A 23 -24.36 -17.83 5.84
CA ALA A 23 -23.04 -17.26 6.15
C ALA A 23 -21.90 -18.31 6.07
N THR A 24 -22.18 -19.57 6.41
CA THR A 24 -21.19 -20.65 6.36
C THR A 24 -20.90 -21.09 4.93
N VAL A 25 -21.95 -21.25 4.10
CA VAL A 25 -21.80 -21.66 2.70
C VAL A 25 -21.12 -20.57 1.88
N VAL A 26 -21.51 -19.30 2.07
CA VAL A 26 -20.89 -18.16 1.39
C VAL A 26 -19.41 -18.04 1.77
N ARG A 27 -19.07 -18.23 3.06
CA ARG A 27 -17.67 -18.24 3.50
C ARG A 27 -16.87 -19.37 2.85
N LEU A 28 -17.39 -20.59 2.82
CA LEU A 28 -16.71 -21.74 2.19
C LEU A 28 -16.46 -21.50 0.69
N LEU A 29 -17.44 -20.96 -0.04
CA LEU A 29 -17.29 -20.63 -1.45
C LEU A 29 -16.26 -19.51 -1.66
N THR A 30 -16.29 -18.49 -0.81
CA THR A 30 -15.36 -17.35 -0.88
C THR A 30 -13.93 -17.82 -0.61
N ASP A 31 -13.73 -18.62 0.43
CA ASP A 31 -12.44 -19.20 0.78
C ASP A 31 -11.93 -20.13 -0.34
N PHE A 32 -12.80 -20.95 -0.94
CA PHE A 32 -12.44 -21.81 -2.06
C PHE A 32 -11.99 -21.01 -3.28
N ILE A 33 -12.75 -19.99 -3.69
CA ILE A 33 -12.40 -19.15 -4.84
C ILE A 33 -11.11 -18.38 -4.54
N GLN A 34 -11.00 -17.75 -3.37
CA GLN A 34 -9.83 -16.96 -2.99
C GLN A 34 -8.55 -17.81 -2.97
N ASN A 35 -8.60 -19.00 -2.39
CA ASN A 35 -7.42 -19.89 -2.31
C ASN A 35 -6.99 -20.42 -3.69
N ASN A 36 -7.92 -20.62 -4.62
CA ASN A 36 -7.58 -21.11 -5.97
C ASN A 36 -7.15 -19.99 -6.92
N VAL A 37 -7.70 -18.77 -6.77
CA VAL A 37 -7.39 -17.63 -7.66
C VAL A 37 -6.18 -16.85 -7.18
N ALA A 38 -6.12 -16.53 -5.88
CA ALA A 38 -5.08 -15.68 -5.30
C ALA A 38 -4.00 -16.49 -4.53
N GLY A 39 -4.19 -17.80 -4.40
CA GLY A 39 -3.36 -18.65 -3.54
C GLY A 39 -3.75 -18.50 -2.07
N ILE A 40 -3.25 -19.43 -1.24
CA ILE A 40 -3.36 -19.30 0.22
C ILE A 40 -2.62 -18.02 0.62
N PRO A 41 -3.19 -17.14 1.46
CA PRO A 41 -2.50 -15.96 1.97
C PRO A 41 -1.34 -16.38 2.88
N LEU A 42 -0.20 -16.72 2.27
CA LEU A 42 1.09 -16.91 2.93
C LEU A 42 1.70 -15.52 3.16
N ILE A 43 1.22 -14.84 4.20
CA ILE A 43 1.54 -13.42 4.46
C ILE A 43 2.96 -13.19 5.01
N HIS A 44 3.81 -14.21 5.08
CA HIS A 44 5.13 -14.07 5.70
C HIS A 44 6.17 -14.84 4.89
N LYS A 45 6.73 -14.19 3.87
CA LYS A 45 8.02 -14.56 3.33
C LYS A 45 9.07 -13.73 4.06
N THR A 46 9.86 -14.36 4.91
CA THR A 46 11.05 -13.71 5.49
C THR A 46 12.04 -13.51 4.35
N GLU A 47 12.29 -12.26 4.00
CA GLU A 47 13.33 -11.87 3.06
C GLU A 47 14.44 -11.17 3.83
N GLU A 48 15.66 -11.67 3.69
CA GLU A 48 16.86 -11.03 4.23
C GLU A 48 17.38 -10.03 3.21
N TYR A 49 17.59 -8.80 3.66
CA TYR A 49 18.19 -7.72 2.87
C TYR A 49 19.55 -7.40 3.46
N ASP A 50 20.58 -7.38 2.61
CA ASP A 50 21.90 -6.87 3.00
C ASP A 50 21.84 -5.33 3.05
N PHE A 51 21.52 -4.80 4.23
CA PHE A 51 21.40 -3.36 4.45
C PHE A 51 22.75 -2.78 4.87
N ASP A 52 23.41 -2.09 3.92
CA ASP A 52 24.55 -1.23 4.22
C ASP A 52 24.06 0.21 4.48
N PRO A 53 24.12 0.73 5.74
CA PRO A 53 23.67 2.08 6.07
C PRO A 53 24.45 3.19 5.33
N GLU A 54 25.66 2.88 4.86
CA GLU A 54 26.55 3.82 4.20
C GLU A 54 26.46 3.74 2.66
N ILE A 55 25.66 2.81 2.11
CA ILE A 55 25.58 2.57 0.67
C ILE A 55 25.17 3.82 -0.11
N SER A 56 24.31 4.64 0.47
CA SER A 56 23.84 5.90 -0.13
C SER A 56 24.96 6.92 -0.29
N LYS A 57 25.91 6.99 0.66
CA LYS A 57 27.06 7.90 0.55
C LYS A 57 28.03 7.43 -0.53
N LYS A 58 28.37 6.14 -0.55
CA LYS A 58 29.24 5.52 -1.56
C LYS A 58 28.67 5.68 -2.97
N ARG A 59 27.37 5.42 -3.16
CA ARG A 59 26.70 5.56 -4.46
C ARG A 59 26.61 7.01 -4.92
N ARG A 60 26.47 7.96 -4.00
CA ARG A 60 26.46 9.38 -4.33
C ARG A 60 27.81 9.84 -4.89
N GLU A 61 28.92 9.42 -4.30
CA GLU A 61 30.27 9.73 -4.82
C GLU A 61 30.45 9.18 -6.24
N LEU A 62 30.13 7.91 -6.45
CA LEU A 62 30.19 7.27 -7.77
C LEU A 62 29.30 7.96 -8.80
N TYR A 63 28.10 8.39 -8.38
CA TYR A 63 27.17 9.12 -9.24
C TYR A 63 27.73 10.48 -9.68
N TYR A 64 28.37 11.22 -8.77
CA TYR A 64 29.02 12.49 -9.10
C TYR A 64 30.24 12.30 -9.99
N GLU A 65 31.03 11.24 -9.81
CA GLU A 65 32.15 10.92 -10.68
C GLU A 65 31.68 10.63 -12.11
N LEU A 66 30.59 9.88 -12.26
CA LEU A 66 30.06 9.48 -13.56
C LEU A 66 29.32 10.62 -14.30
N HIS A 67 28.52 11.41 -13.59
CA HIS A 67 27.64 12.41 -14.20
C HIS A 67 28.11 13.87 -14.00
N GLY A 68 29.17 14.07 -13.23
CA GLY A 68 29.71 15.37 -12.88
C GLY A 68 28.72 16.24 -12.10
N TYR A 69 28.98 17.56 -12.08
CA TYR A 69 28.15 18.54 -11.38
C TYR A 69 26.70 18.61 -11.89
N ARG A 70 26.43 18.14 -13.12
CA ARG A 70 25.10 18.14 -13.74
C ARG A 70 24.25 16.93 -13.36
N GLY A 71 24.76 16.02 -12.53
CA GLY A 71 24.04 14.85 -12.07
C GLY A 71 22.71 15.20 -11.40
N GLU A 72 22.62 16.33 -10.68
CA GLU A 72 21.37 16.82 -10.09
C GLU A 72 20.30 17.08 -11.15
N LYS A 73 20.66 17.72 -12.26
CA LYS A 73 19.76 17.96 -13.41
C LYS A 73 19.36 16.68 -14.15
N VAL A 74 20.10 15.59 -13.97
CA VAL A 74 19.73 14.28 -14.51
C VAL A 74 18.72 13.60 -13.59
N ILE A 75 18.93 13.62 -12.27
CA ILE A 75 17.97 13.09 -11.28
C ILE A 75 16.63 13.80 -11.40
N GLU A 76 16.64 15.14 -11.47
CA GLU A 76 15.44 15.95 -11.67
C GLU A 76 14.69 15.50 -12.93
N ARG A 77 15.39 15.32 -14.06
CA ARG A 77 14.78 14.88 -15.32
C ARG A 77 14.24 13.46 -15.28
N LEU A 78 14.90 12.53 -14.61
CA LEU A 78 14.40 11.16 -14.41
C LEU A 78 13.06 11.17 -13.65
N GLY A 79 12.90 12.06 -12.65
CA GLY A 79 11.66 12.23 -11.90
C GLY A 79 10.52 12.88 -12.68
N LEU A 80 10.80 13.49 -13.85
CA LEU A 80 9.81 14.17 -14.67
C LEU A 80 9.12 13.26 -15.69
N GLY A 81 9.38 11.95 -15.71
CA GLY A 81 8.77 10.97 -16.65
C GLY A 81 9.33 11.03 -18.08
N ILE A 82 8.70 10.32 -19.03
CA ILE A 82 9.13 10.25 -20.46
C ILE A 82 8.02 10.60 -21.49
N ASP A 83 6.84 11.01 -21.04
CA ASP A 83 5.65 11.28 -21.87
C ASP A 83 5.63 12.67 -22.53
N GLY A 84 6.73 13.43 -22.44
CA GLY A 84 6.82 14.80 -22.96
C GLY A 84 6.25 15.90 -22.05
N LYS A 85 5.57 15.58 -20.95
CA LYS A 85 4.97 16.57 -20.02
C LYS A 85 5.93 17.02 -18.92
N HIS A 86 7.23 17.07 -19.21
CA HIS A 86 8.27 17.35 -18.21
C HIS A 86 8.22 18.79 -17.69
N HIS A 87 7.86 19.74 -18.56
CA HIS A 87 7.81 21.15 -18.20
C HIS A 87 6.69 21.46 -17.20
N GLU A 88 5.47 21.00 -17.46
CA GLU A 88 4.31 21.14 -16.56
C GLU A 88 4.63 20.54 -15.18
N ARG A 89 5.22 19.35 -15.15
CA ARG A 89 5.59 18.69 -13.90
C ARG A 89 6.70 19.42 -13.15
N ALA A 90 7.70 19.95 -13.86
CA ALA A 90 8.74 20.74 -13.23
C ALA A 90 8.17 22.03 -12.61
N GLU A 91 7.20 22.66 -13.26
CA GLU A 91 6.49 23.83 -12.72
C GLU A 91 5.70 23.49 -11.46
N HIS A 92 4.93 22.42 -11.47
CA HIS A 92 4.22 21.94 -10.27
C HIS A 92 5.18 21.60 -9.12
N GLN A 93 6.34 21.02 -9.42
CA GLN A 93 7.37 20.76 -8.40
C GLN A 93 7.90 22.07 -7.82
N ARG A 94 8.23 23.06 -8.66
CA ARG A 94 8.69 24.38 -8.20
C ARG A 94 7.66 25.08 -7.31
N GLN A 95 6.39 25.05 -7.67
CA GLN A 95 5.31 25.65 -6.88
C GLN A 95 5.15 24.95 -5.52
N ARG A 96 5.24 23.62 -5.49
CA ARG A 96 5.19 22.86 -4.24
C ARG A 96 6.40 23.18 -3.35
N ASP A 97 7.58 23.28 -3.94
CA ASP A 97 8.83 23.45 -3.21
C ASP A 97 9.11 24.92 -2.83
N GLU A 98 8.26 25.85 -3.29
CA GLU A 98 8.32 27.26 -2.90
C GLU A 98 8.18 27.40 -1.38
N GLY A 99 9.21 27.95 -0.72
CA GLY A 99 9.29 28.06 0.74
C GLY A 99 9.70 26.80 1.50
N HIS A 100 10.01 25.69 0.81
CA HIS A 100 10.38 24.40 1.39
C HIS A 100 11.83 24.04 1.03
N LEU A 101 12.81 24.64 1.71
CA LEU A 101 14.23 24.39 1.46
C LEU A 101 14.64 23.03 2.04
N GLN A 102 14.99 22.05 1.18
CA GLN A 102 15.47 20.72 1.60
C GLN A 102 14.52 19.98 2.56
N GLY A 103 13.21 20.21 2.44
CA GLY A 103 12.21 19.62 3.34
C GLY A 103 12.05 20.35 4.69
N LEU A 104 12.72 21.49 4.88
CA LEU A 104 12.46 22.41 5.99
C LEU A 104 11.49 23.49 5.53
N ASN A 105 10.39 23.65 6.28
CA ASN A 105 9.46 24.75 6.09
C ASN A 105 10.15 26.04 6.54
N TYR A 106 10.72 26.79 5.59
CA TYR A 106 11.44 28.03 5.89
C TYR A 106 10.54 29.07 6.58
N PHE A 107 9.22 28.96 6.40
CA PHE A 107 8.21 29.86 6.96
C PHE A 107 7.37 29.28 8.11
N GLN A 108 7.71 28.09 8.64
CA GLN A 108 7.08 27.64 9.89
C GLN A 108 7.94 28.08 11.08
N PRO A 109 7.35 28.74 12.10
CA PRO A 109 8.05 29.02 13.35
C PRO A 109 8.44 27.75 14.11
#